data_AF-A0A4R2GLP3-F1
#
_entry.id   AF-A0A4R2GLP3-F1
#
_cell.length_a   1.000
_cell.length_b   1.000
_cell.length_c   1.000
_cell.angle_alpha   90.00
_cell.angle_beta   90.00
_cell.angle_gamma   90.00
#
_symmetry.space_group_name_H-M   'P 1'
#
loop_
_entity.id
_entity.type
_entity.pdbx_description
1 polymer ?
#
loop_
_entity_poly.entity_id
_entity_poly.type
_entity_poly.pdbx_seq_one_letter_code
_entity_poly.pdbx_strand_id
1 'polypeptide(L)'
;MRNSRKIKTFFVLLALPMVLWLYYNHLTNWHYHLTDNGMVVKHAHPYNSNTLPGTPWQNHHHSNAEFFLLAMLSITATLLVFLLALSLVYQFLYSRLRSYKSLFIFNKGYSITNHMRGPPSISPTLNG
;
A
#
# COMPACT_ATOMS: atom_id res chain seq x y z
N MET A 1 -22.40 -0.68 -2.20
CA MET A 1 -21.00 -1.15 -2.45
C MET A 1 -20.12 -0.21 -3.29
N ARG A 2 -20.65 0.77 -4.05
CA ARG A 2 -19.83 1.68 -4.89
C ARG A 2 -19.13 2.80 -4.11
N ASN A 3 -19.80 3.38 -3.11
CA ASN A 3 -19.25 4.49 -2.31
C ASN A 3 -18.09 4.05 -1.40
N SER A 4 -18.15 2.85 -0.83
CA SER A 4 -17.07 2.31 0.00
C SER A 4 -15.77 2.10 -0.78
N ARG A 5 -15.84 1.80 -2.08
CA ARG A 5 -14.64 1.70 -2.93
C ARG A 5 -14.02 3.07 -3.17
N LYS A 6 -14.83 4.09 -3.48
CA LYS A 6 -14.36 5.47 -3.68
C LYS A 6 -13.69 6.04 -2.42
N ILE A 7 -14.28 5.79 -1.25
CA ILE A 7 -13.71 6.22 0.04
C ILE A 7 -12.35 5.55 0.28
N LYS A 8 -12.25 4.23 0.07
CA LYS A 8 -10.98 3.51 0.21
C LYS A 8 -9.90 4.03 -0.75
N THR A 9 -10.26 4.25 -2.02
CA THR A 9 -9.33 4.80 -3.01
C THR A 9 -8.86 6.20 -2.61
N PHE A 10 -9.77 7.05 -2.11
CA PHE A 10 -9.41 8.37 -1.61
C PHE A 10 -8.39 8.30 -0.46
N PHE A 11 -8.63 7.48 0.56
CA PHE A 11 -7.69 7.32 1.68
C PHE A 11 -6.32 6.78 1.25
N VAL A 12 -6.28 5.82 0.31
CA VAL A 12 -5.01 5.30 -0.22
C VAL A 12 -4.25 6.38 -1.01
N LEU A 13 -4.96 7.14 -1.85
CA LEU A 13 -4.36 8.23 -2.61
C LEU A 13 -3.90 9.39 -1.73
N LEU A 14 -4.54 9.61 -0.57
CA LEU A 14 -4.12 10.60 0.42
C LEU A 14 -2.94 10.11 1.27
N ALA A 15 -2.91 8.82 1.62
CA ALA A 15 -1.87 8.25 2.47
C ALA A 15 -0.48 8.34 1.81
N LEU A 16 -0.38 8.05 0.51
CA LEU A 16 0.90 8.02 -0.19
C LEU A 16 1.67 9.38 -0.16
N PRO A 17 1.07 10.51 -0.56
CA PRO A 17 1.73 11.82 -0.44
C PRO A 17 1.98 12.22 1.02
N MET A 18 1.08 11.85 1.95
CA MET A 18 1.29 12.11 3.37
C MET A 18 2.52 11.39 3.93
N VAL A 19 2.74 10.14 3.51
CA VAL A 19 3.91 9.34 3.93
C VAL A 19 5.19 9.91 3.33
N LEU A 20 5.17 10.28 2.05
CA LEU A 20 6.31 10.95 1.42
C LEU A 20 6.64 12.27 2.11
N TRP A 21 5.63 13.05 2.47
CA TRP A 21 5.79 14.30 3.23
C TRP A 21 6.43 14.07 4.60
N LEU A 22 5.93 13.10 5.37
CA LEU A 22 6.49 12.75 6.68
C LEU A 22 7.94 12.26 6.56
N TYR A 23 8.24 11.46 5.52
CA TYR A 23 9.60 10.97 5.30
C TYR A 23 10.56 12.09 4.87
N TYR A 24 10.12 12.98 3.98
CA TYR A 24 10.87 14.17 3.61
C TYR A 24 11.16 15.04 4.83
N ASN A 25 10.17 15.26 5.69
CA ASN A 25 10.32 16.00 6.94
C ASN A 25 11.34 15.33 7.88
N HIS A 26 11.26 14.01 8.04
CA HIS A 26 12.23 13.24 8.81
C HIS A 26 13.66 13.34 8.25
N LEU A 27 13.85 13.40 6.93
CA LEU A 27 15.18 13.49 6.33
C LEU A 27 15.78 14.90 6.35
N THR A 28 14.93 15.93 6.34
CA THR A 28 15.38 17.33 6.20
C THR A 28 15.49 18.05 7.53
N ASN A 29 14.60 17.77 8.48
CA ASN A 29 14.50 18.53 9.72
C ASN A 29 14.88 17.68 10.95
N TRP A 30 15.68 16.62 10.77
CA TRP A 30 16.16 15.81 11.90
C TRP A 30 17.42 16.38 12.52
N HIS A 31 17.53 16.20 13.84
CA HIS A 31 18.71 16.53 14.61
C HIS A 31 18.76 15.71 15.90
N TYR A 32 19.90 15.79 16.59
CA TYR A 32 20.11 15.20 17.90
C TYR A 32 19.93 16.25 18.99
N HIS A 33 19.27 15.83 20.06
CA HIS A 33 19.15 16.57 21.29
C HIS A 33 19.84 15.79 22.42
N LEU A 34 20.72 16.48 23.16
CA LEU A 34 21.32 15.94 24.38
C LEU A 34 20.48 16.43 25.56
N THR A 35 19.81 15.52 26.24
CA THR A 35 19.02 15.85 27.43
C THR A 35 19.93 16.11 28.64
N ASP A 36 19.42 16.79 29.66
CA ASP A 36 20.20 17.18 30.86
C ASP A 36 20.81 15.99 31.62
N ASN A 37 20.24 14.81 31.47
CA ASN A 37 20.72 13.55 32.04
C ASN A 37 21.73 12.81 31.13
N GLY A 38 22.18 13.43 30.03
CA GLY A 38 23.19 12.88 29.10
C GLY A 38 22.65 11.89 28.06
N MET A 39 21.33 11.69 27.98
CA MET A 39 20.72 10.83 26.94
C MET A 39 20.65 11.57 25.59
N VAL A 40 20.92 10.84 24.52
CA VAL A 40 20.84 11.37 23.14
C VAL A 40 19.51 10.96 22.53
N VAL A 41 18.70 11.94 22.14
CA VAL A 41 17.42 11.73 21.46
C VAL A 41 17.54 12.25 20.03
N LYS A 42 17.14 11.43 19.05
CA LYS A 42 17.05 11.83 17.64
C LYS A 42 15.59 12.07 17.29
N HIS A 43 15.26 13.25 16.79
CA HIS A 43 13.91 13.56 16.32
C HIS A 43 13.91 14.59 15.19
N ALA A 44 12.75 14.81 14.56
CA ALA A 44 12.59 15.76 13.45
C ALA A 44 11.46 16.76 13.71
N HIS A 45 11.70 18.03 13.34
CA HIS A 45 10.72 19.11 13.50
C HIS A 45 9.74 19.19 12.32
N PRO A 46 8.47 19.57 12.54
CA PRO A 46 7.48 19.73 11.46
C PRO A 46 7.78 20.90 10.51
N TYR A 47 8.66 21.82 10.89
CA TYR A 47 9.11 22.95 10.07
C TYR A 47 10.62 23.15 10.20
N ASN A 48 11.20 23.94 9.30
CA ASN A 48 12.62 24.31 9.34
C ASN A 48 12.87 25.13 10.62
N SER A 49 13.44 24.49 11.64
CA SER A 49 14.02 25.20 12.77
C SER A 49 15.15 26.09 12.25
N ASN A 50 15.48 27.19 12.93
CA ASN A 50 16.66 28.02 12.61
C ASN A 50 17.97 27.26 12.91
N THR A 51 18.12 26.04 12.41
CA THR A 51 19.30 25.20 12.52
C THR A 51 20.42 25.83 11.74
N LEU A 52 21.54 26.06 12.43
CA LEU A 52 22.78 26.47 11.78
C LEU A 52 23.24 25.31 10.87
N PRO A 53 23.48 25.54 9.57
CA PRO A 53 23.94 24.50 8.68
C PRO A 53 25.23 23.87 9.21
N GLY A 54 25.28 22.53 9.28
CA GLY A 54 26.43 21.78 9.79
C GLY A 54 26.42 21.45 11.29
N THR A 55 25.34 21.77 12.03
CA THR A 55 25.23 21.46 13.47
C THR A 55 24.13 20.42 13.74
N PRO A 56 24.44 19.10 13.77
CA PRO A 56 23.44 18.08 14.06
C PRO A 56 23.02 18.07 15.55
N TRP A 57 23.76 18.74 16.43
CA TRP A 57 23.47 18.88 17.85
C TRP A 57 22.85 20.25 18.12
N GLN A 58 21.61 20.27 18.61
CA GLN A 58 20.88 21.50 18.85
C GLN A 58 20.33 21.53 20.29
N ASN A 59 20.64 22.62 21.00
CA ASN A 59 20.18 22.86 22.36
C ASN A 59 18.91 23.72 22.34
N HIS A 60 17.76 23.12 22.06
CA HIS A 60 16.46 23.76 22.28
C HIS A 60 15.63 22.90 23.24
N HIS A 61 14.97 23.55 24.20
CA HIS A 61 14.26 22.87 25.27
C HIS A 61 12.99 22.21 24.74
N HIS A 62 12.86 20.92 25.01
CA HIS A 62 11.61 20.17 24.89
C HIS A 62 11.24 19.60 26.24
N SER A 63 9.95 19.60 26.56
CA SER A 63 9.47 18.86 27.72
C SER A 63 9.53 17.34 27.46
N ASN A 64 9.67 16.54 28.51
CA ASN A 64 9.61 15.08 28.40
C ASN A 64 8.28 14.60 27.78
N ALA A 65 7.19 15.33 27.99
CA ALA A 65 5.88 15.05 27.41
C ALA A 65 5.88 15.26 25.89
N GLU A 66 6.54 16.30 25.38
CA GLU A 66 6.69 16.52 23.94
C GLU A 66 7.50 15.40 23.28
N PHE A 67 8.60 14.98 23.90
CA PHE A 67 9.39 13.85 23.40
C PHE A 67 8.57 12.57 23.33
N PHE A 68 7.79 12.28 24.38
CA PHE A 68 6.92 11.11 24.40
C PHE A 68 5.86 11.17 23.28
N LEU A 69 5.22 12.32 23.09
CA LEU A 69 4.21 12.51 22.05
C LEU A 69 4.82 12.35 20.64
N LEU A 70 5.97 12.98 20.39
CA LEU A 70 6.71 12.86 19.13
C LEU A 70 7.11 11.40 18.85
N ALA A 71 7.59 10.68 19.85
CA ALA A 71 7.91 9.27 19.73
C ALA A 71 6.68 8.42 19.39
N MET A 72 5.56 8.64 20.08
CA MET A 72 4.31 7.91 19.81
C MET A 72 3.78 8.19 18.39
N LEU A 73 3.81 9.45 17.94
CA LEU A 73 3.41 9.81 16.58
C LEU A 73 4.31 9.15 15.53
N SER A 74 5.62 9.17 15.75
CA SER A 74 6.58 8.55 14.84
C SER A 74 6.36 7.04 14.72
N ILE A 75 6.26 6.34 15.85
CA ILE A 75 6.01 4.88 15.89
C ILE A 75 4.67 4.54 15.22
N THR A 76 3.62 5.30 15.52
CA THR A 76 2.27 5.08 14.97
C THR A 76 2.26 5.28 13.45
N ALA A 77 2.91 6.35 12.97
CA ALA A 77 3.03 6.62 11.55
C ALA A 77 3.80 5.50 10.83
N THR A 78 4.95 5.06 11.37
CA THR A 78 5.73 3.96 10.81
C THR A 78 4.93 2.65 10.77
N LEU A 79 4.20 2.32 11.84
CA LEU A 79 3.36 1.13 11.89
C LEU A 79 2.24 1.18 10.83
N LEU A 80 1.59 2.33 10.67
CA LEU A 80 0.51 2.50 9.69
C LEU A 80 1.03 2.34 8.26
N VAL A 81 2.21 2.90 7.95
CA VAL A 81 2.89 2.70 6.66
C VAL A 81 3.19 1.22 6.41
N PHE A 82 3.74 0.54 7.42
CA PHE A 82 4.05 -0.88 7.33
C PHE A 82 2.80 -1.73 7.05
N LEU A 83 1.71 -1.50 7.79
CA LEU A 83 0.45 -2.22 7.60
C LEU A 83 -0.18 -1.94 6.22
N LEU A 84 -0.08 -0.70 5.73
CA LEU A 84 -0.56 -0.34 4.39
C LEU A 84 0.24 -1.07 3.30
N ALA A 85 1.57 -1.07 3.40
CA ALA A 85 2.44 -1.80 2.49
C ALA A 85 2.14 -3.30 2.52
N LEU A 86 2.00 -3.90 3.71
CA LEU A 86 1.65 -5.31 3.89
C LEU A 86 0.30 -5.64 3.25
N SER A 87 -0.71 -4.77 3.42
CA SER A 87 -2.02 -4.94 2.79
C SER A 87 -1.94 -4.93 1.26
N LEU A 88 -1.12 -4.06 0.67
CA LEU A 88 -0.93 -3.99 -0.79
C LEU A 88 -0.25 -5.26 -1.31
N VAL A 89 0.80 -5.73 -0.63
CA VAL A 89 1.48 -7.00 -0.95
C VAL A 89 0.50 -8.17 -0.84
N TYR A 90 -0.25 -8.27 0.25
CA TYR A 90 -1.27 -9.31 0.44
C TYR A 90 -2.31 -9.30 -0.68
N GLN A 91 -2.83 -8.12 -1.05
CA GLN A 91 -3.81 -7.98 -2.12
C GLN A 91 -3.24 -8.39 -3.49
N PHE A 92 -1.97 -8.05 -3.77
CA PHE A 92 -1.28 -8.46 -4.99
C PHE A 92 -1.13 -9.99 -5.07
N LEU A 93 -0.66 -10.62 -3.99
CA LEU A 93 -0.50 -12.08 -3.91
C LEU A 93 -1.85 -12.81 -4.02
N TYR A 94 -2.86 -12.35 -3.27
CA TYR A 94 -4.21 -12.93 -3.30
C TYR A 94 -4.84 -12.81 -4.70
N SER A 95 -4.67 -11.68 -5.37
CA SER A 95 -5.18 -11.48 -6.74
C SER A 95 -4.53 -12.44 -7.72
N ARG A 96 -3.21 -12.69 -7.60
CA ARG A 96 -2.52 -13.70 -8.41
C ARG A 96 -3.11 -15.09 -8.20
N LEU A 97 -3.23 -15.55 -6.95
CA LEU A 97 -3.75 -16.87 -6.61
C LEU A 97 -5.20 -17.08 -7.10
N ARG A 98 -6.03 -16.04 -6.98
CA ARG A 98 -7.41 -16.07 -7.50
C ARG A 98 -7.46 -16.21 -9.01
N SER A 99 -6.61 -15.50 -9.74
CA SER A 99 -6.53 -15.60 -11.21
C SER A 99 -6.10 -17.01 -11.66
N TYR A 100 -5.17 -17.65 -10.96
CA TYR A 100 -4.82 -19.05 -11.23
C TYR A 100 -6.00 -20.00 -11.02
N LYS A 101 -6.77 -19.84 -9.94
CA LYS A 101 -7.93 -20.70 -9.66
C LYS A 101 -9.06 -20.50 -10.70
N SER A 102 -9.24 -19.29 -11.20
CA SER A 102 -10.21 -18.94 -12.25
C SER A 102 -9.92 -19.64 -13.58
N LEU A 103 -8.67 -19.64 -14.03
CA LEU A 103 -8.25 -20.31 -15.27
C LEU A 103 -8.44 -21.83 -15.20
N PHE A 104 -8.21 -22.44 -14.03
CA PHE A 104 -8.38 -23.89 -13.85
C PHE A 104 -9.85 -24.36 -13.94
N ILE A 105 -10.81 -23.50 -13.55
CA ILE A 105 -12.24 -23.82 -13.66
C ILE A 105 -12.71 -23.75 -15.13
N PHE A 106 -12.17 -22.82 -15.92
CA PHE A 106 -12.52 -22.68 -17.35
C PHE A 106 -12.07 -23.88 -18.19
N ASN A 107 -10.98 -24.55 -17.81
CA ASN A 107 -10.47 -25.72 -18.52
C ASN A 107 -11.30 -27.01 -18.28
N LYS A 108 -12.24 -26.99 -17.33
CA LYS A 108 -13.20 -28.10 -17.12
C LYS A 108 -14.49 -27.98 -17.96
N GLY A 109 -14.61 -26.93 -18.77
CA GLY A 109 -15.84 -26.60 -19.51
C GLY A 109 -15.89 -27.01 -20.99
N TYR A 110 -14.85 -27.63 -21.56
CA TYR A 110 -14.92 -28.17 -22.92
C TYR A 110 -15.59 -29.54 -22.89
N SER A 111 -16.91 -29.54 -22.71
CA SER A 111 -17.72 -30.67 -23.16
C SER A 111 -17.74 -30.62 -24.68
N ILE A 112 -16.96 -31.48 -25.33
CA ILE A 112 -17.15 -31.80 -26.75
C ILE A 112 -18.53 -32.43 -26.83
N THR A 113 -19.56 -31.62 -27.02
CA THR A 113 -20.85 -32.13 -27.48
C THR A 113 -20.63 -32.51 -28.93
N ASN A 114 -20.28 -33.78 -29.16
CA ASN A 114 -20.44 -34.43 -30.44
C ASN A 114 -21.90 -34.23 -30.85
N HIS A 115 -22.17 -33.14 -31.56
CA HIS A 115 -23.41 -32.99 -32.29
C HIS A 115 -23.40 -34.10 -33.33
N MET A 116 -24.07 -35.20 -32.97
CA MET A 116 -24.47 -36.28 -33.86
C MET A 116 -25.29 -35.65 -34.97
N ARG A 117 -24.61 -35.18 -36.02
CA ARG A 117 -25.28 -34.80 -37.26
C ARG A 117 -25.85 -36.09 -37.84
N GLY A 118 -27.15 -36.10 -38.12
CA GLY A 118 -27.75 -37.14 -38.93
C GLY A 118 -27.11 -37.16 -40.33
N PRO A 119 -27.01 -38.33 -40.98
CA PRO A 119 -26.41 -38.43 -42.30
C PRO A 119 -27.20 -37.61 -43.33
N PRO A 120 -26.54 -37.04 -44.35
CA PRO A 120 -27.23 -36.28 -45.39
C PRO A 120 -28.16 -37.21 -46.19
N SER A 121 -29.46 -36.91 -46.24
CA SER A 121 -30.40 -37.58 -47.13
C SER A 121 -30.16 -37.07 -48.55
N ILE A 122 -29.46 -37.88 -49.35
CA ILE A 122 -29.41 -37.69 -50.80
C ILE A 122 -30.72 -38.26 -51.36
N SER A 123 -31.66 -37.39 -51.73
CA SER A 123 -32.78 -37.79 -52.59
C SER A 123 -32.40 -37.45 -54.03
N PRO A 124 -32.11 -38.43 -54.90
CA PRO A 124 -31.84 -38.15 -56.31
C PRO A 124 -33.14 -37.73 -56.99
N THR A 125 -33.02 -36.63 -57.71
CA THR A 125 -33.97 -36.07 -58.66
C THR A 125 -34.41 -37.07 -59.73
N LEU A 126 -35.66 -36.91 -60.19
CA LEU A 126 -36.30 -37.51 -61.37
C LEU A 126 -35.35 -37.73 -62.56
N ASN A 127 -35.45 -38.89 -63.21
CA ASN A 127 -35.37 -39.09 -64.67
C ASN A 127 -35.67 -40.55 -65.05
N GLY A 128 -36.62 -40.75 -65.98
CA GLY A 128 -36.98 -42.04 -66.58
C GLY A 128 -38.47 -42.22 -66.73
#